data_AF-A0A6J4E2K4-F1
#
_entry.id   AF-A0A6J4E2K4-F1
#
_cell.length_a   1.000
_cell.length_b   1.000
_cell.length_c   1.000
_cell.angle_alpha   90.00
_cell.angle_beta   90.00
_cell.angle_gamma   90.00
#
_symmetry.space_group_name_H-M   'P 1'
#
loop_
_entity.id
_entity.type
_entity.pdbx_description
1 polymer ?
#
loop_
_entity_poly.entity_id
_entity_poly.type
_entity_poly.pdbx_seq_one_letter_code
_entity_poly.pdbx_strand_id
1 'polypeptide(L)'
;MGNRVGFVRRAAMAAAGALLFSSGGVAQAGDVGFGIGVSYVFGGGVAAGIKAFGDDEDAIAVGSVGLDYLFASSAFRPNIGMTYQGEGYFSGGDVGYNLITERVDFAAGAGWADEDDAHALFASEEPVFLP
;
A
#
# COMPACT_ATOMS: atom_id res chain seq x y z
N MET A 1 37.78 -11.82 -42.72
CA MET A 1 36.99 -10.57 -42.55
C MET A 1 35.52 -10.95 -42.76
N GLY A 2 34.63 -11.19 -41.81
CA GLY A 2 34.62 -10.90 -40.37
C GLY A 2 33.39 -10.07 -39.98
N ASN A 3 32.16 -10.41 -40.43
CA ASN A 3 30.92 -9.76 -39.98
C ASN A 3 29.84 -10.81 -39.69
N ARG A 4 29.80 -11.30 -38.44
CA ARG A 4 28.64 -11.98 -37.85
C ARG A 4 28.25 -11.19 -36.60
N VAL A 5 27.43 -10.16 -36.76
CA VAL A 5 26.86 -9.44 -35.61
C VAL A 5 25.37 -9.23 -35.89
N GLY A 6 24.59 -10.26 -35.57
CA GLY A 6 23.13 -10.27 -35.75
C GLY A 6 22.39 -11.10 -34.71
N PHE A 7 23.01 -11.42 -33.56
CA PHE A 7 22.40 -12.28 -32.55
C PHE A 7 22.76 -11.88 -31.12
N VAL A 8 22.82 -10.59 -30.80
CA VAL A 8 22.94 -10.12 -29.41
C VAL A 8 22.06 -8.90 -29.23
N ARG A 9 20.74 -9.09 -29.23
CA ARG A 9 19.78 -8.01 -28.94
C ARG A 9 18.67 -8.40 -27.95
N ARG A 10 18.90 -9.44 -27.16
CA ARG A 10 17.97 -9.92 -26.13
C ARG A 10 18.73 -10.46 -24.92
N ALA A 11 19.45 -9.60 -24.20
CA ALA A 11 20.09 -9.98 -22.93
C ALA A 11 20.54 -8.75 -22.14
N ALA A 12 19.61 -7.84 -21.82
CA ALA A 12 19.73 -6.77 -20.83
C ALA A 12 18.37 -6.06 -20.85
N MET A 13 17.56 -5.93 -19.81
CA MET A 13 17.75 -5.94 -18.38
C MET A 13 16.54 -6.64 -17.76
N ALA A 14 16.74 -7.76 -17.08
CA ALA A 14 15.73 -8.41 -16.25
C ALA A 14 16.23 -8.47 -14.79
N ALA A 15 16.80 -7.36 -14.31
CA ALA A 15 17.48 -7.29 -13.01
C ALA A 15 17.12 -6.03 -12.21
N ALA A 16 15.85 -5.62 -12.24
CA ALA A 16 15.33 -4.52 -11.42
C ALA A 16 14.10 -4.93 -10.58
N GLY A 17 13.82 -6.23 -10.45
CA GLY A 17 12.63 -6.74 -9.75
C GLY A 17 12.88 -7.33 -8.35
N ALA A 18 14.12 -7.30 -7.84
CA ALA A 18 14.50 -8.11 -6.67
C ALA A 18 15.18 -7.32 -5.54
N LEU A 19 14.92 -6.00 -5.42
CA LEU A 19 15.50 -5.17 -4.35
C LEU A 19 14.46 -4.61 -3.36
N LEU A 20 13.16 -4.89 -3.53
CA LEU A 20 12.14 -4.41 -2.59
C LEU A 20 11.73 -5.42 -1.50
N PHE A 21 12.31 -6.62 -1.50
CA PHE A 21 12.00 -7.66 -0.50
C PHE A 21 13.15 -7.98 0.48
N SER A 22 14.29 -7.29 0.38
CA SER A 22 15.49 -7.59 1.19
C SER A 22 15.84 -6.56 2.26
N SER A 23 15.09 -5.46 2.40
CA SER A 23 15.21 -4.60 3.58
C SER A 23 14.34 -5.17 4.69
N GLY A 24 15.01 -5.80 5.66
CA GLY A 24 14.42 -6.54 6.76
C GLY A 24 13.43 -5.75 7.60
N GLY A 25 12.54 -6.54 8.18
CA GLY A 25 11.41 -6.11 8.98
C GLY A 25 10.27 -7.06 8.66
N VAL A 26 10.41 -8.33 9.05
CA VAL A 26 9.19 -9.06 9.40
C VAL A 26 8.55 -8.18 10.46
N ALA A 27 7.41 -7.56 10.14
CA ALA A 27 6.58 -6.98 11.18
C ALA A 27 6.43 -8.11 12.19
N GLN A 28 7.05 -7.93 13.35
CA GLN A 28 6.82 -8.80 14.48
C GLN A 28 5.30 -8.83 14.63
N ALA A 29 4.71 -10.00 14.78
CA ALA A 29 3.27 -10.17 14.98
C ALA A 29 2.83 -9.62 16.36
N GLY A 30 3.20 -8.38 16.66
CA GLY A 30 2.46 -7.48 17.52
C GLY A 30 1.38 -6.84 16.66
N ASP A 31 0.31 -6.45 17.31
CA ASP A 31 -0.99 -6.18 16.73
C ASP A 31 -0.89 -5.26 15.49
N VAL A 32 -1.52 -5.69 14.40
CA VAL A 32 -1.55 -4.91 13.15
C VAL A 32 -2.95 -4.36 13.00
N GLY A 33 -3.10 -3.06 13.23
CA GLY A 33 -4.35 -2.36 13.01
C GLY A 33 -4.65 -2.20 11.53
N PHE A 34 -5.93 -2.22 11.15
CA PHE A 34 -6.36 -1.95 9.77
C PHE A 34 -7.37 -0.81 9.75
N GLY A 35 -7.34 -0.02 8.67
CA GLY A 35 -8.27 1.07 8.49
C GLY A 35 -8.56 1.38 7.03
N ILE A 36 -9.66 2.09 6.83
CA ILE A 36 -10.07 2.65 5.54
C ILE A 36 -10.01 4.16 5.61
N GLY A 37 -9.52 4.80 4.55
CA GLY A 37 -9.33 6.24 4.57
C GLY A 37 -9.51 6.91 3.21
N VAL A 38 -9.65 8.22 3.29
CA VAL A 38 -9.65 9.13 2.14
C VAL A 38 -8.42 10.02 2.26
N SER A 39 -7.72 10.17 1.14
CA SER A 39 -6.50 10.96 1.06
C SER A 39 -6.58 11.95 -0.11
N TYR A 40 -5.90 13.08 0.03
CA TYR A 40 -5.65 14.03 -1.04
C TYR A 40 -4.20 13.91 -1.49
N VAL A 41 -4.01 13.46 -2.73
CA VAL A 41 -2.70 13.40 -3.39
C VAL A 41 -2.40 14.77 -3.99
N PHE A 42 -1.30 15.39 -3.57
CA PHE A 42 -0.91 16.72 -4.05
C PHE A 42 -0.60 16.66 -5.55
N GLY A 43 -1.38 17.38 -6.36
CA GLY A 43 -1.29 17.33 -7.83
C GLY A 43 -1.97 16.12 -8.49
N GLY A 44 -2.48 15.18 -7.68
CA GLY A 44 -3.18 13.97 -8.14
C GLY A 44 -4.69 13.96 -7.82
N GLY A 45 -5.16 14.69 -6.81
CA GLY A 45 -6.57 14.75 -6.43
C GLY A 45 -6.96 13.76 -5.34
N VAL A 46 -8.26 13.45 -5.25
CA VAL A 46 -8.81 12.58 -4.19
C VAL A 46 -8.49 11.11 -4.46
N ALA A 47 -8.15 10.37 -3.41
CA ALA A 47 -7.99 8.93 -3.41
C ALA A 47 -8.68 8.31 -2.18
N ALA A 48 -8.98 7.01 -2.26
CA ALA A 48 -9.50 6.23 -1.13
C ALA A 48 -8.80 4.88 -1.08
N GLY A 49 -8.57 4.35 0.12
CA GLY A 49 -7.73 3.18 0.26
C GLY A 49 -7.87 2.47 1.59
N ILE A 50 -7.13 1.36 1.69
CA ILE A 50 -6.93 0.60 2.91
C ILE A 50 -5.51 0.84 3.41
N LYS A 51 -5.34 0.89 4.73
CA LYS A 51 -4.05 1.07 5.40
C LYS A 51 -3.94 0.06 6.54
N ALA A 52 -2.74 -0.47 6.70
CA ALA A 52 -2.32 -1.24 7.86
C ALA A 52 -1.36 -0.39 8.69
N PHE A 53 -1.49 -0.48 9.99
CA PHE A 53 -0.74 0.27 10.98
C PHE A 53 0.02 -0.70 11.88
N GLY A 54 1.24 -0.35 12.29
CA GLY A 54 1.87 -1.05 13.41
C GLY A 54 1.25 -0.57 14.71
N ASP A 55 0.75 -1.47 15.54
CA ASP A 55 0.31 -1.15 16.89
C ASP A 55 1.54 -1.10 17.81
N ASP A 56 1.71 0.03 18.49
CA ASP A 56 2.68 0.20 19.56
C ASP A 56 1.95 1.07 20.60
N GLU A 57 1.41 0.43 21.64
CA GLU A 57 0.48 1.03 22.61
C GLU A 57 1.00 2.31 23.29
N ASP A 58 2.32 2.56 23.23
CA ASP A 58 2.97 3.72 23.82
C ASP A 58 3.22 4.88 22.82
N ALA A 59 2.95 4.68 21.53
CA ALA A 59 3.30 5.63 20.47
C ALA A 59 2.09 6.39 19.88
N ILE A 60 2.07 7.72 20.08
CA ILE A 60 1.04 8.62 19.51
C ILE A 60 1.13 8.70 17.96
N ALA A 61 2.25 8.30 17.37
CA ALA A 61 2.46 8.26 15.93
C ALA A 61 2.98 6.89 15.50
N VAL A 62 2.27 6.25 14.59
CA VAL A 62 2.57 4.91 14.08
C VAL A 62 2.90 4.92 12.60
N GLY A 63 3.71 3.94 12.18
CA GLY A 63 3.99 3.71 10.77
C GLY A 63 2.78 3.08 10.08
N SER A 64 2.56 3.44 8.81
CA SER A 64 1.49 2.88 7.99
C SER A 64 1.99 2.40 6.64
N VAL A 65 1.39 1.35 6.12
CA VAL A 65 1.51 0.89 4.75
C VAL A 65 0.11 0.72 4.16
N GLY A 66 -0.10 1.18 2.93
CA GLY A 66 -1.44 1.21 2.34
C GLY A 66 -1.47 1.08 0.84
N LEU A 67 -2.69 0.91 0.34
CA LEU A 67 -3.01 0.89 -1.08
C LEU A 67 -4.23 1.77 -1.32
N ASP A 68 -4.01 2.86 -2.07
CA ASP A 68 -5.05 3.81 -2.42
C ASP A 68 -5.44 3.69 -3.89
N TYR A 69 -6.71 3.93 -4.20
CA TYR A 69 -7.22 4.15 -5.54
C TYR A 69 -7.37 5.65 -5.79
N LEU A 70 -6.56 6.19 -6.70
CA LEU A 70 -6.59 7.59 -7.12
C LEU A 70 -7.62 7.80 -8.22
N PHE A 71 -8.70 8.51 -7.90
CA PHE A 71 -9.85 8.66 -8.80
C PHE A 71 -9.53 9.49 -10.04
N ALA A 72 -8.64 10.48 -9.94
CA ALA A 72 -8.35 11.37 -11.07
C ALA A 72 -7.64 10.67 -12.24
N SER A 73 -6.82 9.66 -11.93
CA SER A 73 -6.03 8.92 -12.93
C SER A 73 -6.43 7.45 -13.05
N SER A 74 -7.47 7.02 -12.33
CA SER A 74 -7.89 5.61 -12.23
C SER A 74 -6.74 4.67 -11.87
N ALA A 75 -5.85 5.10 -10.96
CA ALA A 75 -4.59 4.41 -10.67
C ALA A 75 -4.54 3.88 -9.23
N PHE A 76 -3.89 2.73 -9.06
CA PHE A 76 -3.51 2.25 -7.74
C PHE A 76 -2.19 2.88 -7.30
N ARG A 77 -2.11 3.25 -6.02
CA ARG A 77 -0.95 3.88 -5.38
C ARG A 77 -0.60 3.14 -4.09
N PRO A 78 0.29 2.13 -4.13
CA PRO A 78 0.94 1.65 -2.92
C PRO A 78 1.65 2.82 -2.23
N ASN A 79 1.49 2.92 -0.92
CA ASN A 79 2.01 4.03 -0.12
C ASN A 79 2.53 3.58 1.24
N ILE A 80 3.46 4.35 1.78
CA ILE A 80 3.97 4.23 3.15
C ILE A 80 3.92 5.60 3.82
N GLY A 81 3.59 5.65 5.09
CA GLY A 81 3.37 6.93 5.76
C GLY A 81 3.50 6.87 7.26
N MET A 82 3.32 8.03 7.87
CA MET A 82 3.21 8.18 9.31
C MET A 82 1.80 8.68 9.60
N THR A 83 1.13 8.00 10.53
CA THR A 83 -0.21 8.38 10.96
C THR A 83 -0.24 8.60 12.45
N TYR A 84 -1.09 9.54 12.87
CA TYR A 84 -1.57 9.65 14.22
C TYR A 84 -2.82 8.78 14.34
N GLN A 85 -2.86 7.90 15.33
CA GLN A 85 -4.00 7.05 15.66
C GLN A 85 -4.63 7.56 16.95
N GLY A 86 -5.94 7.76 16.93
CA GLY A 86 -6.78 8.01 18.11
C GLY A 86 -7.89 6.97 18.16
N GLU A 87 -8.77 7.05 19.16
CA GLU A 87 -9.85 6.09 19.41
C GLU A 87 -10.74 5.86 18.16
N GLY A 88 -10.43 4.82 17.37
CA GLY A 88 -11.16 4.44 16.15
C GLY A 88 -10.94 5.33 14.91
N TYR A 89 -9.96 6.23 14.91
CA TYR A 89 -9.64 7.07 13.74
C TYR A 89 -8.15 7.29 13.55
N PHE A 90 -7.77 7.60 12.31
CA PHE A 90 -6.40 7.94 11.98
C PHE A 90 -6.31 9.16 11.07
N SER A 91 -5.20 9.88 11.15
CA SER A 91 -4.86 10.94 10.19
C SER A 91 -3.36 11.06 10.01
N GLY A 92 -2.91 11.35 8.81
CA GLY A 92 -1.47 11.32 8.52
C GLY A 92 -1.10 11.75 7.13
N GLY A 93 0.20 11.59 6.86
CA GLY A 93 0.80 11.85 5.57
C GLY A 93 1.53 10.61 5.07
N ASP A 94 1.54 10.45 3.74
CA ASP A 94 2.19 9.33 3.11
C ASP A 94 2.90 9.72 1.81
N VAL A 95 3.84 8.87 1.43
CA VAL A 95 4.54 8.88 0.15
C VAL A 95 4.14 7.62 -0.58
N GLY A 96 3.71 7.76 -1.82
CA GLY A 96 3.26 6.62 -2.63
C GLY A 96 3.78 6.66 -4.05
N TYR A 97 3.64 5.54 -4.73
CA TYR A 97 4.04 5.39 -6.13
C TYR A 97 2.82 5.10 -7.00
N ASN A 98 2.52 5.98 -7.94
CA ASN A 98 1.41 5.81 -8.87
C ASN A 98 1.79 4.81 -9.98
N LEU A 99 1.09 3.67 -10.02
CA LEU A 99 1.40 2.58 -10.94
C LEU A 99 1.08 2.88 -12.42
N ILE A 100 0.32 3.95 -12.70
CA ILE A 100 -0.02 4.35 -14.08
C ILE A 100 0.89 5.48 -14.56
N THR A 101 1.10 6.50 -13.72
CA THR A 101 1.91 7.66 -14.13
C THR A 101 3.39 7.46 -13.86
N GLU A 102 3.77 6.37 -13.18
CA GLU A 102 5.15 6.02 -12.80
C GLU A 102 5.85 7.14 -12.00
N ARG A 103 5.10 7.75 -11.08
CA ARG A 103 5.57 8.90 -10.29
C ARG A 103 5.44 8.64 -8.80
N VAL A 104 6.36 9.25 -8.05
CA VAL A 104 6.26 9.34 -6.60
C VAL A 104 5.45 10.58 -6.27
N ASP A 105 4.40 10.39 -5.48
CA ASP A 105 3.47 11.43 -5.06
C ASP A 105 3.37 11.47 -3.53
N PHE A 106 3.00 12.64 -3.01
CA PHE A 106 2.76 12.86 -1.59
C PHE A 106 1.26 13.00 -1.35
N ALA A 107 0.77 12.47 -0.23
CA ALA A 107 -0.62 12.63 0.17
C ALA A 107 -0.76 12.92 1.66
N ALA A 108 -1.90 13.52 2.00
CA ALA A 108 -2.37 13.63 3.38
C ALA A 108 -3.82 13.14 3.45
N GLY A 109 -4.18 12.46 4.52
CA GLY A 109 -5.50 11.83 4.62
C GLY A 109 -5.90 11.50 6.04
N ALA A 110 -7.13 11.05 6.16
CA ALA A 110 -7.71 10.58 7.41
C ALA A 110 -8.72 9.47 7.14
N GLY A 111 -9.06 8.71 8.17
CA GLY A 111 -9.96 7.60 8.06
C GLY A 111 -10.34 6.99 9.40
N TRP A 112 -11.00 5.85 9.32
CA TRP A 112 -11.40 5.06 10.47
C TRP A 112 -10.54 3.80 10.51
N ALA A 113 -10.03 3.49 11.69
CA ALA A 113 -9.34 2.24 11.97
C ALA A 113 -10.26 1.38 12.82
N ASP A 114 -10.24 0.08 12.54
CA ASP A 114 -10.86 -0.90 13.41
C ASP A 114 -9.79 -1.43 14.37
N GLU A 115 -10.10 -1.38 15.66
CA GLU A 115 -9.26 -1.88 16.76
C GLU A 115 -9.94 -3.14 17.31
N ASP A 116 -10.24 -4.08 16.42
CA ASP A 116 -10.96 -5.31 16.77
C ASP A 116 -10.10 -6.56 16.44
N ASP A 117 -9.83 -7.32 17.51
CA ASP A 117 -9.26 -8.67 17.52
C ASP A 117 -9.70 -9.51 16.31
N ALA A 118 -8.73 -10.11 15.63
CA ALA A 118 -8.90 -11.01 14.49
C ALA A 118 -10.14 -11.91 14.62
N HIS A 119 -11.08 -11.85 13.65
CA HIS A 119 -11.85 -12.98 13.09
C HIS A 119 -13.07 -12.48 12.27
N ALA A 120 -12.90 -12.08 10.98
CA ALA A 120 -14.07 -11.99 10.08
C ALA A 120 -13.83 -11.98 8.56
N LEU A 121 -12.61 -11.76 8.04
CA LEU A 121 -12.43 -11.60 6.57
C LEU A 121 -12.20 -12.90 5.78
N PHE A 122 -12.43 -14.05 6.41
CA PHE A 122 -12.54 -15.35 5.74
C PHE A 122 -13.84 -16.09 6.11
N ALA A 123 -14.96 -15.37 6.19
CA ALA A 123 -16.27 -16.00 6.00
C ALA A 123 -16.49 -16.18 4.50
N SER A 124 -15.83 -17.23 3.98
CA SER A 124 -16.21 -18.04 2.83
C SER A 124 -17.47 -17.60 2.10
N GLU A 125 -17.27 -17.26 0.83
CA GLU A 125 -18.24 -17.48 -0.25
C GLU A 125 -18.96 -18.82 -0.01
N GLU A 126 -20.19 -18.83 0.50
CA GLU A 126 -21.02 -20.03 0.47
C GLU A 126 -21.62 -20.17 -0.93
N PRO A 127 -21.38 -21.29 -1.64
CA PRO A 127 -22.08 -21.60 -2.88
C PRO A 127 -23.46 -22.15 -2.51
N VAL A 128 -24.53 -21.36 -2.68
CA VAL A 128 -25.89 -21.90 -2.57
C VAL A 128 -26.22 -22.65 -3.86
N PHE A 129 -26.06 -23.98 -3.81
CA PHE A 129 -26.63 -24.92 -4.76
C PHE A 129 -28.16 -25.00 -4.53
N LEU A 130 -28.87 -25.01 -5.65
CA LEU A 130 -30.33 -24.94 -5.83
C LEU A 130 -31.09 -26.12 -5.17
N PRO A 131 -32.41 -26.00 -4.91
CA PRO A 131 -33.31 -27.14 -5.01
C PRO A 131 -33.56 -27.54 -6.48
#